data_AF-A0A067SR51-F1
#
_entry.id   AF-A0A067SR51-F1
#
_cell.length_a   1.000
_cell.length_b   1.000
_cell.length_c   1.000
_cell.angle_alpha   90.00
_cell.angle_beta   90.00
_cell.angle_gamma   90.00
#
_symmetry.space_group_name_H-M   'P 1'
#
loop_
_entity.id
_entity.type
_entity.pdbx_description
1 polymer ?
#
loop_
_entity_poly.entity_id
_entity_poly.type
_entity_poly.pdbx_seq_one_letter_code
_entity_poly.pdbx_strand_id
1 'polypeptide(L)'
;MIYLPTLAIVSSLVSRAFSQNLSNSAAIPPGAVSIPPSSFAVLGQNATFRQNGFVEHFNPTNSSPPFLQIFHPDFLTVLGPNAFVRTIAINTTFASGFAFEAPIFNAPTNEIFFASSVFVPESSFTHSNRISKINMTLVEIALAQKVANINVPFDTLSLPETVQITNGGTGPFQGGLLLTTRGRGNLPSALVLVNPKAPNNATVLLDNFFARQFNSMNDLKVHPSGNIFFTDDSLGFTSDQKPPPLLPSQVYMFDPKTGLVRMVADNFVTPNGIALNPSGKIAYVGDSAGITNQTLPSTVYAYDVDPETFAFNNRRVFTYIDSGGPDGIQVDTKENVYVASGDGVQIFRKDGVLLGKVFIGSDVANMAFAGDGNLIVLANTSIFLAKIAAKGSLVTS
;
A
#
# COMPACT_ATOMS: atom_id res chain seq x y z
N MET A 1 32.12 13.24 45.37
CA MET A 1 31.75 11.81 45.28
C MET A 1 30.51 11.60 46.14
N ILE A 2 29.32 11.60 45.54
CA ILE A 2 28.07 11.24 46.21
C ILE A 2 27.46 10.11 45.38
N TYR A 3 27.44 8.91 45.97
CA TYR A 3 26.74 7.74 45.45
C TYR A 3 25.25 7.90 45.76
N LEU A 4 24.40 7.81 44.74
CA LEU A 4 22.95 7.61 44.90
C LEU A 4 22.61 6.19 44.42
N PRO A 5 21.99 5.34 45.25
CA PRO A 5 21.60 4.00 44.85
C PRO A 5 20.20 3.98 44.20
N THR A 6 19.98 2.95 43.38
CA THR A 6 18.70 2.29 43.02
C THR A 6 17.78 2.91 41.94
N LEU A 7 18.17 2.73 40.67
CA LEU A 7 17.24 2.44 39.57
C LEU A 7 16.69 1.00 39.75
N ALA A 8 15.69 0.79 40.60
CA ALA A 8 15.01 -0.52 40.68
C ALA A 8 13.49 -0.41 40.85
N ILE A 9 12.97 0.76 41.23
CA ILE A 9 11.55 0.94 41.56
C ILE A 9 10.72 1.34 40.33
N VAL A 10 11.34 1.94 39.30
CA VAL A 10 10.63 2.40 38.10
C VAL A 10 10.24 1.23 37.18
N SER A 11 11.03 0.14 37.10
CA SER A 11 10.70 -1.00 36.23
C SER A 11 9.51 -1.82 36.75
N SER A 12 9.35 -1.95 38.07
CA SER A 12 8.26 -2.74 38.67
C SER A 12 6.90 -2.05 38.65
N LEU A 13 6.88 -0.71 38.64
CA LEU A 13 5.63 0.07 38.53
C LEU A 13 5.12 0.09 37.07
N VAL A 14 6.03 0.19 36.10
CA VAL A 14 5.69 0.13 34.66
C VAL A 14 5.23 -1.27 34.25
N SER A 15 5.86 -2.34 34.76
CA SER A 15 5.43 -3.72 34.46
C SER A 15 4.06 -4.06 35.09
N ARG A 16 3.74 -3.50 36.26
CA ARG A 16 2.41 -3.64 36.89
C ARG A 16 1.33 -2.83 36.20
N ALA A 17 1.63 -1.62 35.73
CA ALA A 17 0.68 -0.81 34.95
C ALA A 17 0.36 -1.44 33.59
N PHE A 18 1.35 -2.06 32.93
CA PHE A 18 1.13 -2.86 31.72
C PHE A 18 0.35 -4.16 32.00
N SER A 19 0.63 -4.84 33.11
CA SER A 19 -0.07 -6.08 33.49
C SER A 19 -1.52 -5.84 33.94
N GLN A 20 -1.83 -4.70 34.56
CA GLN A 20 -3.19 -4.37 35.00
C GLN A 20 -4.12 -3.93 33.86
N ASN A 21 -3.59 -3.43 32.73
CA ASN A 21 -4.42 -3.14 31.55
C ASN A 21 -4.71 -4.37 30.67
N LEU A 22 -4.05 -5.50 30.93
CA LEU A 22 -4.30 -6.77 30.24
C LEU A 22 -5.48 -7.56 30.85
N SER A 23 -6.10 -7.10 31.94
CA SER A 23 -7.24 -7.80 32.54
C SER A 23 -8.53 -7.74 31.70
N ASN A 24 -8.52 -6.96 30.60
CA ASN A 24 -9.58 -6.91 29.58
C ASN A 24 -9.02 -7.03 28.13
N SER A 25 -7.74 -7.39 27.94
CA SER A 25 -7.14 -7.44 26.61
C SER A 25 -7.57 -8.68 25.85
N ALA A 26 -8.09 -8.50 24.64
CA ALA A 26 -8.24 -9.58 23.67
C ALA A 26 -6.95 -10.40 23.57
N ALA A 27 -7.06 -11.73 23.48
CA ALA A 27 -5.90 -12.59 23.37
C ALA A 27 -5.08 -12.24 22.12
N ILE A 28 -3.74 -12.26 22.25
CA ILE A 28 -2.83 -12.10 21.12
C ILE A 28 -3.07 -13.27 20.15
N PRO A 29 -3.37 -13.01 18.86
CA PRO A 29 -3.61 -14.07 17.90
C PRO A 29 -2.39 -15.00 17.74
N PRO A 30 -2.60 -16.30 17.48
CA PRO A 30 -1.49 -17.21 17.18
C PRO A 30 -0.64 -16.71 16.01
N GLY A 31 0.68 -16.64 16.19
CA GLY A 31 1.60 -16.12 15.17
C GLY A 31 1.76 -14.60 15.16
N ALA A 32 1.14 -13.88 16.10
CA ALA A 32 1.44 -12.48 16.36
C ALA A 32 2.43 -12.32 17.53
N VAL A 33 3.26 -11.27 17.48
CA VAL A 33 4.25 -10.96 18.51
C VAL A 33 4.05 -9.52 18.99
N SER A 34 3.98 -9.33 20.31
CA SER A 34 3.92 -8.01 20.93
C SER A 34 5.31 -7.42 21.08
N ILE A 35 5.50 -6.22 20.55
CA ILE A 35 6.75 -5.45 20.54
C ILE A 35 6.43 -4.05 21.09
N PRO A 36 6.30 -3.91 22.43
CA PRO A 36 5.91 -2.63 23.02
C PRO A 36 7.02 -1.57 22.79
N PRO A 37 6.70 -0.33 22.40
CA PRO A 37 7.70 0.72 22.16
C PRO A 37 8.71 0.92 23.28
N SER A 38 8.30 0.74 24.53
CA SER A 38 9.20 0.81 25.68
C SER A 38 10.33 -0.22 25.67
N SER A 39 10.19 -1.35 24.96
CA SER A 39 11.24 -2.38 24.87
C SER A 39 12.36 -2.01 23.91
N PHE A 40 12.17 -1.01 23.04
CA PHE A 40 13.17 -0.58 22.07
C PHE A 40 13.39 0.94 22.05
N ALA A 41 12.71 1.69 22.92
CA ALA A 41 12.93 3.13 23.09
C ALA A 41 14.36 3.45 23.56
N VAL A 42 15.01 2.52 24.27
CA VAL A 42 16.40 2.64 24.72
C VAL A 42 17.14 1.34 24.40
N LEU A 43 17.99 1.36 23.38
CA LEU A 43 18.80 0.19 22.98
C LEU A 43 20.05 0.02 23.85
N GLY A 44 20.60 1.11 24.38
CA GLY A 44 21.78 1.10 25.25
C GLY A 44 23.12 1.20 24.51
N GLN A 45 24.20 1.38 25.28
CA GLN A 45 25.54 1.73 24.77
C GLN A 45 26.15 0.66 23.85
N ASN A 46 25.80 -0.61 24.05
CA ASN A 46 26.36 -1.75 23.30
C ASN A 46 25.42 -2.29 22.22
N ALA A 47 24.36 -1.54 21.88
CA ALA A 47 23.43 -1.97 20.86
C ALA A 47 23.98 -1.78 19.45
N THR A 48 23.57 -2.67 18.56
CA THR A 48 23.75 -2.49 17.12
C THR A 48 22.60 -1.64 16.58
N PHE A 49 22.92 -0.45 16.08
CA PHE A 49 21.97 0.39 15.37
C PHE A 49 21.84 -0.07 13.94
N ARG A 50 20.62 -0.02 13.40
CA ARG A 50 20.42 -0.28 11.97
C ARG A 50 21.20 0.75 11.15
N GLN A 51 22.02 0.29 10.23
CA GLN A 51 22.80 1.16 9.34
C GLN A 51 22.00 1.58 8.11
N ASN A 52 21.03 0.76 7.74
CA ASN A 52 20.21 0.97 6.56
C ASN A 52 18.79 0.45 6.83
N GLY A 53 17.83 1.34 6.98
CA GLY A 53 16.44 0.96 7.29
C GLY A 53 15.73 0.15 6.20
N PHE A 54 16.27 0.14 4.97
CA PHE A 54 15.72 -0.50 3.77
C PHE A 54 16.25 -1.92 3.58
N VAL A 55 17.42 -2.23 4.15
CA VAL A 55 18.04 -3.56 4.05
C VAL A 55 17.95 -4.30 5.38
N GLU A 56 18.02 -3.56 6.48
CA GLU A 56 17.94 -4.10 7.82
C GLU A 56 16.51 -3.84 8.36
N HIS A 57 15.64 -4.82 8.23
CA HIS A 57 14.26 -4.71 8.70
C HIS A 57 14.16 -4.76 10.23
N PHE A 58 13.20 -4.02 10.79
CA PHE A 58 13.01 -3.98 12.24
C PHE A 58 12.28 -5.24 12.76
N ASN A 59 13.06 -6.25 13.16
CA ASN A 59 12.56 -7.52 13.71
C ASN A 59 13.30 -7.91 15.01
N PRO A 60 13.06 -7.20 16.13
CA PRO A 60 13.79 -7.41 17.39
C PRO A 60 13.52 -8.76 18.05
N THR A 61 12.46 -9.46 17.65
CA THR A 61 12.09 -10.78 18.19
C THR A 61 12.69 -11.93 17.38
N ASN A 62 13.42 -11.62 16.30
CA ASN A 62 14.02 -12.57 15.37
C ASN A 62 13.03 -13.66 14.91
N SER A 63 11.76 -13.28 14.75
CA SER A 63 10.69 -14.20 14.36
C SER A 63 10.74 -14.42 12.86
N SER A 64 10.47 -15.64 12.39
CA SER A 64 10.50 -15.95 10.96
C SER A 64 9.31 -15.32 10.23
N PRO A 65 9.54 -14.53 9.16
CA PRO A 65 8.45 -14.03 8.32
C PRO A 65 7.73 -15.15 7.55
N PRO A 66 6.46 -14.95 7.18
CA PRO A 66 5.62 -13.80 7.51
C PRO A 66 4.97 -13.93 8.91
N PHE A 67 4.79 -12.82 9.62
CA PHE A 67 4.09 -12.79 10.91
C PHE A 67 3.47 -11.41 11.21
N LEU A 68 2.73 -11.29 12.32
CA LEU A 68 2.10 -10.05 12.73
C LEU A 68 2.89 -9.40 13.88
N GLN A 69 3.31 -8.14 13.71
CA GLN A 69 3.96 -7.36 14.76
C GLN A 69 2.95 -6.42 15.41
N ILE A 70 2.84 -6.43 16.74
CA ILE A 70 1.93 -5.58 17.51
C ILE A 70 2.75 -4.53 18.26
N PHE A 71 2.64 -3.26 17.87
CA PHE A 71 3.29 -2.14 18.55
C PHE A 71 2.35 -1.42 19.53
N HIS A 72 1.04 -1.47 19.28
CA HIS A 72 0.03 -0.83 20.13
C HIS A 72 -1.14 -1.80 20.41
N PRO A 73 -1.69 -1.84 21.63
CA PRO A 73 -2.78 -2.76 22.00
C PRO A 73 -4.04 -2.61 21.14
N ASP A 74 -4.35 -1.40 20.66
CA ASP A 74 -5.50 -1.16 19.77
C ASP A 74 -5.42 -1.99 18.47
N PHE A 75 -4.23 -2.42 18.06
CA PHE A 75 -4.07 -3.29 16.89
C PHE A 75 -4.79 -4.62 17.05
N LEU A 76 -5.01 -5.11 18.28
CA LEU A 76 -5.78 -6.33 18.54
C LEU A 76 -7.22 -6.21 18.05
N THR A 77 -7.80 -5.00 18.00
CA THR A 77 -9.13 -4.78 17.44
C THR A 77 -9.11 -4.86 15.91
N VAL A 78 -8.03 -4.39 15.28
CA VAL A 78 -7.82 -4.48 13.83
C VAL A 78 -7.62 -5.94 13.41
N LEU A 79 -6.81 -6.68 14.16
CA LEU A 79 -6.49 -8.07 13.91
C LEU A 79 -7.68 -9.00 14.17
N GLY A 80 -8.32 -8.87 15.33
CA GLY A 80 -9.26 -9.86 15.84
C GLY A 80 -8.57 -11.16 16.27
N PRO A 81 -9.29 -12.06 16.96
CA PRO A 81 -8.68 -13.22 17.65
C PRO A 81 -8.14 -14.30 16.71
N ASN A 82 -8.60 -14.34 15.46
CA ASN A 82 -8.28 -15.39 14.49
C ASN A 82 -7.32 -14.88 13.40
N ALA A 83 -6.60 -13.78 13.66
CA ALA A 83 -5.73 -13.18 12.65
C ALA A 83 -4.58 -14.11 12.27
N PHE A 84 -4.24 -14.12 10.98
CA PHE A 84 -3.07 -14.83 10.47
C PHE A 84 -2.60 -14.19 9.16
N VAL A 85 -1.37 -14.50 8.76
CA VAL A 85 -0.84 -14.18 7.42
C VAL A 85 -0.37 -15.47 6.75
N ARG A 86 -0.71 -15.66 5.48
CA ARG A 86 -0.32 -16.82 4.68
C ARG A 86 -0.07 -16.43 3.24
N THR A 87 0.91 -17.08 2.61
CA THR A 87 1.05 -17.02 1.16
C THR A 87 -0.08 -17.77 0.48
N ILE A 88 -0.64 -17.20 -0.58
CA ILE A 88 -1.77 -17.77 -1.33
C ILE A 88 -1.45 -18.00 -2.81
N ALA A 89 -0.46 -17.30 -3.36
CA ALA A 89 0.07 -17.53 -4.70
C ALA A 89 1.56 -17.19 -4.73
N ILE A 90 2.35 -17.96 -5.48
CA ILE A 90 3.79 -17.76 -5.69
C ILE A 90 4.10 -18.01 -7.16
N ASN A 91 4.86 -17.10 -7.76
CA ASN A 91 5.45 -17.32 -9.07
C ASN A 91 6.80 -16.62 -9.19
N THR A 92 7.85 -17.39 -9.44
CA THR A 92 9.23 -16.91 -9.59
C THR A 92 9.69 -16.85 -11.04
N THR A 93 8.83 -17.19 -11.99
CA THR A 93 9.17 -17.16 -13.43
C THR A 93 9.17 -15.73 -14.01
N PHE A 94 8.56 -14.77 -13.30
CA PHE A 94 8.57 -13.36 -13.64
C PHE A 94 9.87 -12.74 -13.09
N ALA A 95 10.82 -12.47 -13.98
CA ALA A 95 12.20 -12.18 -13.60
C ALA A 95 12.37 -10.97 -12.68
N SER A 96 11.46 -10.00 -12.73
CA SER A 96 11.49 -8.79 -11.89
C SER A 96 10.25 -8.59 -11.02
N GLY A 97 9.30 -9.55 -11.04
CA GLY A 97 8.15 -9.58 -10.13
C GLY A 97 6.84 -10.01 -10.76
N PHE A 98 6.15 -10.91 -10.07
CA PHE A 98 4.88 -11.50 -10.47
C PHE A 98 3.67 -10.66 -10.03
N ALA A 99 3.65 -10.24 -8.78
CA ALA A 99 2.59 -9.50 -8.13
C ALA A 99 3.19 -8.28 -7.45
N PHE A 100 3.05 -7.13 -8.11
CA PHE A 100 3.72 -5.90 -7.70
C PHE A 100 2.68 -4.85 -7.31
N GLU A 101 1.77 -4.53 -8.23
CA GLU A 101 1.06 -3.25 -8.20
C GLU A 101 -0.42 -3.37 -8.59
N ALA A 102 -1.17 -2.27 -8.51
CA ALA A 102 -2.57 -2.17 -8.94
C ALA A 102 -3.55 -3.27 -8.43
N PRO A 103 -3.56 -3.65 -7.14
CA PRO A 103 -4.49 -4.65 -6.63
C PRO A 103 -5.94 -4.14 -6.65
N ILE A 104 -6.84 -4.85 -7.34
CA ILE A 104 -8.27 -4.50 -7.40
C ILE A 104 -9.11 -5.72 -7.06
N PHE A 105 -9.99 -5.61 -6.07
CA PHE A 105 -10.95 -6.66 -5.72
C PHE A 105 -12.27 -6.50 -6.45
N ASN A 106 -12.61 -7.44 -7.34
CA ASN A 106 -13.90 -7.49 -8.00
C ASN A 106 -14.87 -8.41 -7.25
N ALA A 107 -15.61 -7.84 -6.29
CA ALA A 107 -16.53 -8.60 -5.43
C ALA A 107 -17.56 -9.47 -6.20
N PRO A 108 -18.19 -9.03 -7.32
CA PRO A 108 -19.14 -9.85 -8.06
C PRO A 108 -18.58 -11.17 -8.60
N THR A 109 -17.28 -11.24 -8.90
CA THR A 109 -16.63 -12.47 -9.38
C THR A 109 -15.73 -13.13 -8.33
N ASN A 110 -15.58 -12.50 -7.16
CA ASN A 110 -14.65 -12.88 -6.10
C ASN A 110 -13.21 -13.05 -6.62
N GLU A 111 -12.76 -12.10 -7.45
CA GLU A 111 -11.43 -12.11 -8.07
C GLU A 111 -10.59 -10.93 -7.60
N ILE A 112 -9.28 -11.15 -7.45
CA ILE A 112 -8.29 -10.09 -7.24
C ILE A 112 -7.46 -9.95 -8.50
N PHE A 113 -7.45 -8.75 -9.06
CA PHE A 113 -6.59 -8.34 -10.18
C PHE A 113 -5.34 -7.66 -9.62
N PHE A 114 -4.22 -7.76 -10.33
CA PHE A 114 -2.95 -7.13 -9.99
C PHE A 114 -2.04 -7.02 -11.22
N ALA A 115 -1.09 -6.10 -11.19
CA ALA A 115 -0.06 -5.91 -12.20
C ALA A 115 1.27 -6.55 -11.78
N SER A 116 2.00 -7.10 -12.75
CA SER A 116 3.38 -7.55 -12.59
C SER A 116 4.34 -6.37 -12.55
N SER A 117 5.62 -6.65 -12.28
CA SER A 117 6.61 -5.61 -11.98
C SER A 117 6.76 -4.55 -13.06
N VAL A 118 6.94 -3.33 -12.59
CA VAL A 118 7.25 -2.16 -13.42
C VAL A 118 8.75 -2.02 -13.70
N PHE A 119 9.57 -2.94 -13.23
CA PHE A 119 11.02 -2.96 -13.48
C PHE A 119 11.39 -3.86 -14.64
N VAL A 120 12.62 -3.72 -15.14
CA VAL A 120 13.16 -4.58 -16.20
C VAL A 120 13.38 -6.01 -15.68
N PRO A 121 13.12 -7.06 -16.48
CA PRO A 121 12.69 -7.01 -17.88
C PRO A 121 11.16 -7.01 -18.08
N GLU A 122 10.35 -7.03 -17.00
CA GLU A 122 8.89 -7.10 -17.11
C GLU A 122 8.28 -5.83 -17.70
N SER A 123 8.92 -4.68 -17.46
CA SER A 123 8.59 -3.41 -18.09
C SER A 123 9.85 -2.67 -18.53
N SER A 124 9.79 -2.05 -19.69
CA SER A 124 10.91 -1.32 -20.28
C SER A 124 10.41 -0.23 -21.22
N PHE A 125 11.31 0.46 -21.91
CA PHE A 125 10.97 1.37 -22.99
C PHE A 125 10.19 0.69 -24.15
N THR A 126 10.32 -0.63 -24.32
CA THR A 126 9.71 -1.38 -25.44
C THR A 126 8.67 -2.42 -25.02
N HIS A 127 8.53 -2.70 -23.73
CA HIS A 127 7.67 -3.75 -23.19
C HIS A 127 6.87 -3.27 -21.97
N SER A 128 5.67 -3.81 -21.79
CA SER A 128 4.79 -3.49 -20.67
C SER A 128 4.54 -4.71 -19.81
N ASN A 129 4.36 -4.48 -18.52
CA ASN A 129 3.93 -5.50 -17.57
C ASN A 129 2.56 -6.09 -17.93
N ARG A 130 2.22 -7.14 -17.18
CA ARG A 130 1.03 -7.96 -17.39
C ARG A 130 0.05 -7.73 -16.25
N ILE A 131 -1.23 -7.68 -16.57
CA ILE A 131 -2.29 -7.69 -15.56
C ILE A 131 -2.81 -9.11 -15.45
N SER A 132 -2.82 -9.64 -14.23
CA SER A 132 -3.29 -10.98 -13.92
C SER A 132 -4.40 -10.95 -12.88
N LYS A 133 -5.06 -12.08 -12.67
CA LYS A 133 -6.05 -12.25 -11.62
C LYS A 133 -5.98 -13.62 -10.96
N ILE A 134 -6.36 -13.68 -9.68
CA ILE A 134 -6.61 -14.92 -8.95
C ILE A 134 -8.06 -14.99 -8.47
N ASN A 135 -8.60 -16.21 -8.33
CA ASN A 135 -9.95 -16.44 -7.81
C ASN A 135 -9.88 -16.72 -6.30
N MET A 136 -10.47 -15.83 -5.49
CA MET A 136 -10.46 -15.92 -4.04
C MET A 136 -11.28 -17.12 -3.51
N THR A 137 -12.23 -17.63 -4.29
CA THR A 137 -12.97 -18.86 -3.95
C THR A 137 -12.03 -20.06 -3.83
N LEU A 138 -11.00 -20.16 -4.69
CA LEU A 138 -9.99 -21.23 -4.60
C LEU A 138 -9.13 -21.09 -3.34
N VAL A 139 -8.82 -19.86 -2.94
CA VAL A 139 -8.10 -19.56 -1.69
C VAL A 139 -8.93 -19.99 -0.49
N GLU A 140 -10.21 -19.63 -0.46
CA GLU A 140 -11.16 -20.00 0.60
C GLU A 140 -11.30 -21.52 0.74
N ILE A 141 -11.42 -22.25 -0.38
CA ILE A 141 -11.45 -23.72 -0.39
C ILE A 141 -10.16 -24.30 0.22
N ALA A 142 -9.00 -23.82 -0.22
CA ALA A 142 -7.71 -24.31 0.28
C ALA A 142 -7.52 -24.05 1.78
N LEU A 143 -7.97 -22.88 2.27
CA LEU A 143 -7.96 -22.55 3.70
C LEU A 143 -8.91 -23.46 4.50
N ALA A 144 -10.13 -23.70 4.01
CA ALA A 144 -11.10 -24.57 4.66
C ALA A 144 -10.59 -26.03 4.77
N GLN A 145 -9.85 -26.49 3.76
CA GLN A 145 -9.19 -27.79 3.74
C GLN A 145 -7.88 -27.83 4.53
N LYS A 146 -7.46 -26.70 5.13
CA LYS A 146 -6.21 -26.56 5.90
C LYS A 146 -4.98 -26.98 5.10
N VAL A 147 -4.97 -26.68 3.80
CA VAL A 147 -3.80 -26.93 2.94
C VAL A 147 -2.60 -26.18 3.51
N ALA A 148 -1.48 -26.89 3.70
CA ALA A 148 -0.28 -26.32 4.33
C ALA A 148 0.37 -25.25 3.43
N ASN A 149 0.52 -25.56 2.13
CA ASN A 149 1.15 -24.70 1.14
C ASN A 149 0.12 -24.34 0.06
N ILE A 150 -0.44 -23.13 0.13
CA ILE A 150 -1.43 -22.65 -0.82
C ILE A 150 -0.70 -21.98 -1.98
N ASN A 151 -1.02 -22.38 -3.22
CA ASN A 151 -0.60 -21.69 -4.43
C ASN A 151 -1.71 -21.81 -5.48
N VAL A 152 -2.64 -20.84 -5.49
CA VAL A 152 -3.75 -20.84 -6.44
C VAL A 152 -3.28 -20.40 -7.83
N PRO A 153 -3.89 -20.94 -8.91
CA PRO A 153 -3.57 -20.50 -10.26
C PRO A 153 -4.02 -19.05 -10.48
N PHE A 154 -3.40 -18.41 -11.48
CA PHE A 154 -3.76 -17.08 -11.95
C PHE A 154 -4.00 -17.10 -13.47
N ASP A 155 -4.81 -16.16 -13.93
CA ASP A 155 -5.04 -15.90 -15.36
C ASP A 155 -4.51 -14.53 -15.75
N THR A 156 -3.87 -14.44 -16.91
CA THR A 156 -3.38 -13.15 -17.45
C THR A 156 -4.39 -12.57 -18.43
N LEU A 157 -4.66 -11.27 -18.31
CA LEU A 157 -5.54 -10.54 -19.22
C LEU A 157 -4.81 -10.24 -20.53
N SER A 158 -5.55 -10.30 -21.65
CA SER A 158 -5.09 -9.80 -22.95
C SER A 158 -5.55 -8.35 -23.09
N LEU A 159 -4.60 -7.41 -23.06
CA LEU A 159 -4.89 -5.98 -23.09
C LEU A 159 -4.25 -5.31 -24.31
N PRO A 160 -4.89 -4.28 -24.88
CA PRO A 160 -4.34 -3.54 -25.99
C PRO A 160 -3.11 -2.71 -25.57
N GLU A 161 -2.31 -2.28 -26.55
CA GLU A 161 -1.13 -1.42 -26.33
C GLU A 161 -1.48 -0.05 -25.73
N THR A 162 -2.75 0.32 -25.61
CA THR A 162 -3.13 1.54 -24.88
C THR A 162 -2.97 1.38 -23.36
N VAL A 163 -2.91 0.15 -22.84
CA VAL A 163 -2.62 -0.14 -21.43
C VAL A 163 -1.14 -0.45 -21.27
N GLN A 164 -0.35 0.57 -20.91
CA GLN A 164 1.10 0.48 -20.78
C GLN A 164 1.50 0.42 -19.32
N ILE A 165 2.62 -0.25 -18.99
CA ILE A 165 3.29 -0.23 -17.66
C ILE A 165 2.35 0.19 -16.52
N THR A 166 1.37 -0.67 -16.21
CA THR A 166 0.31 -0.40 -15.23
C THR A 166 0.93 -0.32 -13.85
N ASN A 167 0.60 0.72 -13.08
CA ASN A 167 1.19 0.92 -11.76
C ASN A 167 0.09 1.03 -10.69
N GLY A 168 -0.83 1.97 -10.84
CA GLY A 168 -1.93 2.14 -9.89
C GLY A 168 -3.19 1.42 -10.34
N GLY A 169 -3.99 1.01 -9.37
CA GLY A 169 -5.28 0.37 -9.62
C GLY A 169 -6.28 0.65 -8.53
N THR A 170 -7.51 0.98 -8.91
CA THR A 170 -8.63 1.11 -7.98
C THR A 170 -9.94 0.67 -8.62
N GLY A 171 -10.94 0.40 -7.78
CA GLY A 171 -12.28 0.05 -8.22
C GLY A 171 -12.85 -1.21 -7.57
N PRO A 172 -13.87 -1.83 -8.18
CA PRO A 172 -14.40 -1.50 -9.50
C PRO A 172 -15.00 -0.08 -9.56
N PHE A 173 -14.72 0.65 -10.63
CA PHE A 173 -15.32 1.97 -10.91
C PHE A 173 -16.23 1.81 -12.12
N GLN A 174 -17.53 2.07 -11.96
CA GLN A 174 -18.53 1.82 -13.01
C GLN A 174 -18.45 0.37 -13.57
N GLY A 175 -18.14 -0.59 -12.71
CA GLY A 175 -17.98 -2.02 -13.07
C GLY A 175 -16.67 -2.37 -13.80
N GLY A 176 -15.79 -1.39 -14.04
CA GLY A 176 -14.48 -1.60 -14.65
C GLY A 176 -13.32 -1.55 -13.65
N LEU A 177 -12.16 -2.02 -14.07
CA LEU A 177 -10.87 -1.81 -13.40
C LEU A 177 -10.35 -0.43 -13.83
N LEU A 178 -10.21 0.50 -12.89
CA LEU A 178 -9.64 1.81 -13.17
C LEU A 178 -8.16 1.78 -12.86
N LEU A 179 -7.33 2.06 -13.86
CA LEU A 179 -5.88 1.89 -13.81
C LEU A 179 -5.17 3.19 -14.15
N THR A 180 -4.03 3.45 -13.53
CA THR A 180 -3.01 4.37 -14.05
C THR A 180 -1.93 3.59 -14.78
N THR A 181 -1.41 4.20 -15.84
CA THR A 181 -0.29 3.69 -16.63
C THR A 181 0.86 4.67 -16.54
N ARG A 182 2.11 4.21 -16.41
CA ARG A 182 3.28 5.11 -16.46
C ARG A 182 3.55 5.66 -17.86
N GLY A 183 2.87 5.13 -18.87
CA GLY A 183 3.23 5.31 -20.27
C GLY A 183 4.53 4.58 -20.61
N ARG A 184 4.98 4.68 -21.86
CA ARG A 184 6.20 4.02 -22.33
C ARG A 184 6.70 4.68 -23.61
N GLY A 185 7.96 5.10 -23.63
CA GLY A 185 8.52 5.87 -24.73
C GLY A 185 7.65 7.07 -25.09
N ASN A 186 7.17 7.13 -26.33
CA ASN A 186 6.30 8.21 -26.79
C ASN A 186 4.82 8.02 -26.42
N LEU A 187 4.44 6.82 -25.94
CA LEU A 187 3.06 6.53 -25.55
C LEU A 187 2.79 7.17 -24.18
N PRO A 188 1.68 7.91 -24.05
CA PRO A 188 1.42 8.74 -22.88
C PRO A 188 1.13 7.90 -21.64
N SER A 189 1.41 8.49 -20.48
CA SER A 189 0.84 8.04 -19.22
C SER A 189 -0.65 8.39 -19.20
N ALA A 190 -1.49 7.50 -18.69
CA ALA A 190 -2.94 7.60 -18.84
C ALA A 190 -3.73 6.94 -17.70
N LEU A 191 -4.94 7.47 -17.45
CA LEU A 191 -6.04 6.80 -16.77
C LEU A 191 -6.79 5.92 -17.78
N VAL A 192 -6.98 4.66 -17.46
CA VAL A 192 -7.64 3.68 -18.33
C VAL A 192 -8.70 2.90 -17.57
N LEU A 193 -9.89 2.78 -18.16
CA LEU A 193 -10.94 1.89 -17.67
C LEU A 193 -10.94 0.58 -18.46
N VAL A 194 -10.76 -0.54 -17.79
CA VAL A 194 -10.69 -1.88 -18.39
C VAL A 194 -11.88 -2.73 -17.92
N ASN A 195 -12.56 -3.39 -18.85
CA ASN A 195 -13.58 -4.36 -18.48
C ASN A 195 -12.92 -5.61 -17.83
N PRO A 196 -13.30 -6.03 -16.62
CA PRO A 196 -12.72 -7.22 -15.99
C PRO A 196 -13.07 -8.53 -16.72
N LYS A 197 -14.12 -8.53 -17.55
CA LYS A 197 -14.54 -9.69 -18.35
C LYS A 197 -13.92 -9.65 -19.75
N ALA A 198 -13.60 -10.83 -20.28
CA ALA A 198 -13.19 -10.99 -21.67
C ALA A 198 -14.23 -10.37 -22.62
N PRO A 199 -13.82 -9.67 -23.69
CA PRO A 199 -12.45 -9.57 -24.21
C PRO A 199 -11.58 -8.46 -23.58
N ASN A 200 -11.92 -7.96 -22.38
CA ASN A 200 -11.13 -6.98 -21.63
C ASN A 200 -10.93 -5.63 -22.35
N ASN A 201 -11.99 -5.15 -23.01
CA ASN A 201 -11.98 -3.85 -23.67
C ASN A 201 -11.48 -2.73 -22.74
N ALA A 202 -10.57 -1.90 -23.25
CA ALA A 202 -9.97 -0.79 -22.53
C ALA A 202 -10.38 0.55 -23.15
N THR A 203 -10.62 1.56 -22.31
CA THR A 203 -10.95 2.93 -22.73
C THR A 203 -10.04 3.91 -21.99
N VAL A 204 -9.29 4.72 -22.75
CA VAL A 204 -8.49 5.81 -22.19
C VAL A 204 -9.43 6.93 -21.77
N LEU A 205 -9.32 7.37 -20.52
CA LEU A 205 -10.15 8.45 -19.95
C LEU A 205 -9.41 9.79 -19.95
N LEU A 206 -8.10 9.77 -19.71
CA LEU A 206 -7.24 10.95 -19.61
C LEU A 206 -5.80 10.56 -19.88
N ASP A 207 -5.07 11.31 -20.69
CA ASP A 207 -3.66 11.03 -21.04
C ASP A 207 -2.76 12.28 -21.12
N ASN A 208 -3.31 13.47 -20.82
CA ASN A 208 -2.58 14.73 -20.90
C ASN A 208 -3.13 15.79 -19.94
N PHE A 209 -2.28 16.78 -19.63
CA PHE A 209 -2.63 18.01 -18.95
C PHE A 209 -2.38 19.19 -19.89
N PHE A 210 -3.44 19.71 -20.51
CA PHE A 210 -3.35 20.78 -21.52
C PHE A 210 -2.34 20.44 -22.64
N ALA A 211 -2.46 19.25 -23.22
CA ALA A 211 -1.57 18.70 -24.25
C ALA A 211 -0.11 18.44 -23.82
N ARG A 212 0.21 18.58 -22.52
CA ARG A 212 1.48 18.10 -21.95
C ARG A 212 1.27 16.69 -21.42
N GLN A 213 2.20 15.78 -21.70
CA GLN A 213 2.13 14.44 -21.14
C GLN A 213 2.36 14.48 -19.63
N PHE A 214 1.59 13.69 -18.89
CA PHE A 214 1.95 13.29 -17.53
C PHE A 214 3.29 12.55 -17.55
N ASN A 215 4.05 12.68 -16.46
CA ASN A 215 5.40 12.15 -16.38
C ASN A 215 5.38 10.62 -16.28
N SER A 216 4.74 10.11 -15.24
CA SER A 216 4.44 8.70 -14.99
C SER A 216 3.44 8.60 -13.85
N MET A 217 2.14 8.55 -14.17
CA MET A 217 1.09 8.36 -13.16
C MET A 217 1.36 7.11 -12.33
N ASN A 218 1.37 7.29 -11.02
CA ASN A 218 1.78 6.26 -10.09
C ASN A 218 0.57 5.53 -9.51
N ASP A 219 -0.22 6.17 -8.64
CA ASP A 219 -1.39 5.56 -8.00
C ASP A 219 -2.63 6.46 -8.14
N LEU A 220 -3.81 5.92 -7.81
CA LEU A 220 -5.09 6.62 -7.91
C LEU A 220 -6.14 6.18 -6.89
N LYS A 221 -7.05 7.10 -6.58
CA LYS A 221 -8.23 6.82 -5.75
C LYS A 221 -9.47 7.56 -6.25
N VAL A 222 -10.61 6.86 -6.21
CA VAL A 222 -11.92 7.46 -6.49
C VAL A 222 -12.46 8.08 -5.21
N HIS A 223 -12.82 9.35 -5.27
CA HIS A 223 -13.52 10.06 -4.22
C HIS A 223 -15.03 9.76 -4.25
N PRO A 224 -15.75 9.81 -3.11
CA PRO A 224 -17.20 9.56 -3.07
C PRO A 224 -18.06 10.39 -4.04
N SER A 225 -17.56 11.53 -4.53
CA SER A 225 -18.22 12.34 -5.57
C SER A 225 -18.15 11.74 -6.99
N GLY A 226 -17.27 10.76 -7.21
CA GLY A 226 -16.91 10.20 -8.51
C GLY A 226 -15.67 10.82 -9.16
N ASN A 227 -15.07 11.85 -8.55
CA ASN A 227 -13.79 12.41 -9.01
C ASN A 227 -12.64 11.43 -8.77
N ILE A 228 -11.68 11.42 -9.68
CA ILE A 228 -10.52 10.53 -9.64
C ILE A 228 -9.29 11.36 -9.26
N PHE A 229 -8.64 11.01 -8.15
CA PHE A 229 -7.38 11.62 -7.74
C PHE A 229 -6.24 10.69 -8.10
N PHE A 230 -5.11 11.24 -8.54
CA PHE A 230 -3.95 10.44 -8.91
C PHE A 230 -2.64 11.19 -8.67
N THR A 231 -1.59 10.43 -8.40
CA THR A 231 -0.22 10.92 -8.25
C THR A 231 0.53 10.82 -9.57
N ASP A 232 1.37 11.81 -9.87
CA ASP A 232 2.26 11.83 -11.01
C ASP A 232 3.69 12.09 -10.52
N ASP A 233 4.59 11.15 -10.78
CA ASP A 233 6.00 11.22 -10.37
C ASP A 233 6.92 11.19 -11.59
N SER A 234 8.23 11.25 -11.38
CA SER A 234 9.23 11.15 -12.45
C SER A 234 9.91 9.78 -12.54
N LEU A 235 9.39 8.73 -11.89
CA LEU A 235 10.04 7.43 -11.80
C LEU A 235 10.16 6.75 -13.17
N GLY A 236 9.20 6.96 -14.07
CA GLY A 236 9.26 6.47 -15.45
C GLY A 236 10.47 7.00 -16.22
N PHE A 237 10.89 8.25 -15.97
CA PHE A 237 12.11 8.82 -16.54
C PHE A 237 13.36 8.22 -15.89
N THR A 238 13.43 8.18 -14.56
CA THR A 238 14.59 7.63 -13.84
C THR A 238 14.81 6.13 -14.05
N SER A 239 13.80 5.43 -14.57
CA SER A 239 13.85 4.01 -14.93
C SER A 239 14.05 3.78 -16.44
N ASP A 240 14.40 4.82 -17.20
CA ASP A 240 14.63 4.78 -18.66
C ASP A 240 13.42 4.28 -19.48
N GLN A 241 12.20 4.50 -18.99
CA GLN A 241 10.97 4.09 -19.66
C GLN A 241 10.27 5.24 -20.38
N LYS A 242 10.51 6.48 -19.95
CA LYS A 242 9.91 7.71 -20.48
C LYS A 242 10.99 8.76 -20.79
N PRO A 243 10.76 9.68 -21.75
CA PRO A 243 11.58 10.86 -21.93
C PRO A 243 11.59 11.75 -20.67
N PRO A 244 12.47 12.78 -20.62
CA PRO A 244 12.51 13.71 -19.50
C PRO A 244 11.13 14.30 -19.14
N PRO A 245 10.83 14.46 -17.83
CA PRO A 245 9.54 14.94 -17.37
C PRO A 245 9.26 16.35 -17.86
N LEU A 246 7.99 16.62 -18.16
CA LEU A 246 7.52 17.94 -18.59
C LEU A 246 6.72 18.65 -17.51
N LEU A 247 6.28 17.96 -16.47
CA LEU A 247 5.50 18.48 -15.34
C LEU A 247 6.28 18.29 -14.03
N PRO A 248 5.99 19.07 -12.96
CA PRO A 248 6.49 18.74 -11.62
C PRO A 248 5.77 17.51 -11.05
N SER A 249 6.42 16.80 -10.11
CA SER A 249 5.79 15.69 -9.38
C SER A 249 4.68 16.21 -8.44
N GLN A 250 3.43 15.84 -8.71
CA GLN A 250 2.25 16.49 -8.11
C GLN A 250 1.06 15.52 -8.01
N VAL A 251 0.00 15.97 -7.33
CA VAL A 251 -1.30 15.27 -7.26
C VAL A 251 -2.31 16.03 -8.10
N TYR A 252 -3.06 15.28 -8.90
CA TYR A 252 -4.10 15.81 -9.77
C TYR A 252 -5.46 15.22 -9.42
N MET A 253 -6.51 15.93 -9.81
CA MET A 253 -7.90 15.47 -9.79
C MET A 253 -8.47 15.56 -11.21
N PHE A 254 -9.17 14.51 -11.62
CA PHE A 254 -9.91 14.40 -12.86
C PHE A 254 -11.39 14.16 -12.58
N ASP A 255 -12.25 15.00 -13.15
CA ASP A 255 -13.70 14.81 -13.15
C ASP A 255 -14.12 14.14 -14.48
N PRO A 256 -14.49 12.85 -14.46
CA PRO A 256 -14.86 12.13 -15.67
C PRO A 256 -16.18 12.61 -16.30
N LYS A 257 -17.00 13.40 -15.59
CA LYS A 257 -18.26 13.94 -16.13
C LYS A 257 -18.04 15.18 -16.98
N THR A 258 -17.09 16.03 -16.60
CA THR A 258 -16.81 17.31 -17.27
C THR A 258 -15.54 17.28 -18.12
N GLY A 259 -14.67 16.30 -17.89
CA GLY A 259 -13.32 16.25 -18.47
C GLY A 259 -12.34 17.21 -17.80
N LEU A 260 -12.75 17.90 -16.73
CA LEU A 260 -11.88 18.84 -16.03
C LEU A 260 -10.74 18.09 -15.33
N VAL A 261 -9.52 18.56 -15.57
CA VAL A 261 -8.32 18.13 -14.84
C VAL A 261 -7.66 19.32 -14.17
N ARG A 262 -7.25 19.16 -12.92
CA ARG A 262 -6.49 20.19 -12.19
C ARG A 262 -5.51 19.58 -11.20
N MET A 263 -4.42 20.29 -10.96
CA MET A 263 -3.55 20.01 -9.82
C MET A 263 -4.28 20.36 -8.52
N VAL A 264 -4.12 19.52 -7.50
CA VAL A 264 -4.75 19.69 -6.18
C VAL A 264 -3.75 19.71 -5.02
N ALA A 265 -2.55 19.18 -5.19
CA ALA A 265 -1.43 19.31 -4.25
C ALA A 265 -0.07 19.27 -4.96
N ASP A 266 0.92 19.94 -4.37
CA ASP A 266 2.30 20.00 -4.84
C ASP A 266 3.32 19.80 -3.68
N ASN A 267 4.59 20.14 -3.93
CA ASN A 267 5.71 20.05 -2.98
C ASN A 267 6.02 18.62 -2.51
N PHE A 268 5.98 17.68 -3.45
CA PHE A 268 6.48 16.32 -3.30
C PHE A 268 7.80 16.14 -4.03
N VAL A 269 8.62 15.20 -3.55
CA VAL A 269 9.76 14.71 -4.33
C VAL A 269 9.30 13.57 -5.23
N THR A 270 8.74 12.51 -4.63
CA THR A 270 8.22 11.34 -5.35
C THR A 270 6.86 10.94 -4.78
N PRO A 271 5.75 11.58 -5.19
CA PRO A 271 4.41 11.21 -4.75
C PRO A 271 4.07 9.81 -5.28
N ASN A 272 3.59 8.93 -4.42
CA ASN A 272 3.36 7.52 -4.75
C ASN A 272 1.92 7.13 -4.35
N GLY A 273 1.70 6.30 -3.33
CA GLY A 273 0.35 5.85 -2.99
C GLY A 273 -0.56 6.97 -2.50
N ILE A 274 -1.85 6.86 -2.83
CA ILE A 274 -2.89 7.82 -2.45
C ILE A 274 -4.13 7.11 -1.92
N ALA A 275 -4.67 7.63 -0.82
CA ALA A 275 -5.95 7.17 -0.29
C ALA A 275 -6.79 8.32 0.23
N LEU A 276 -8.09 8.07 0.36
CA LEU A 276 -9.06 8.96 0.97
C LEU A 276 -9.68 8.24 2.16
N ASN A 277 -10.01 8.96 3.23
CA ASN A 277 -10.85 8.39 4.28
C ASN A 277 -12.26 8.11 3.72
N PRO A 278 -13.08 7.27 4.39
CA PRO A 278 -14.39 6.86 3.86
C PRO A 278 -15.31 8.03 3.50
N SER A 279 -15.21 9.14 4.23
CA SER A 279 -16.00 10.36 3.97
C SER A 279 -15.49 11.21 2.81
N GLY A 280 -14.30 10.94 2.27
CA GLY A 280 -13.63 11.75 1.25
C GLY A 280 -13.01 13.06 1.76
N LYS A 281 -13.14 13.38 3.05
CA LYS A 281 -12.72 14.65 3.64
C LYS A 281 -11.23 14.74 3.94
N ILE A 282 -10.56 13.61 4.11
CA ILE A 282 -9.12 13.54 4.37
C ILE A 282 -8.47 12.73 3.25
N ALA A 283 -7.40 13.28 2.67
CA ALA A 283 -6.54 12.56 1.74
C ALA A 283 -5.19 12.24 2.39
N TYR A 284 -4.62 11.09 2.03
CA TYR A 284 -3.29 10.65 2.41
C TYR A 284 -2.47 10.44 1.15
N VAL A 285 -1.26 11.00 1.11
CA VAL A 285 -0.33 10.86 -0.02
C VAL A 285 1.05 10.49 0.51
N GLY A 286 1.61 9.39 0.02
CA GLY A 286 2.97 8.97 0.31
C GLY A 286 3.99 9.75 -0.54
N ASP A 287 5.06 10.21 0.08
CA ASP A 287 6.28 10.64 -0.60
C ASP A 287 7.38 9.60 -0.34
N SER A 288 7.82 8.93 -1.40
CA SER A 288 8.68 7.74 -1.33
C SER A 288 10.11 7.99 -1.80
N ALA A 289 10.53 9.24 -1.94
CA ALA A 289 11.89 9.58 -2.37
C ALA A 289 13.00 8.93 -1.52
N GLY A 290 12.70 8.60 -0.27
CA GLY A 290 13.52 7.81 0.66
C GLY A 290 14.08 6.52 0.07
N ILE A 291 13.36 5.86 -0.86
CA ILE A 291 13.81 4.62 -1.53
C ILE A 291 15.12 4.81 -2.30
N THR A 292 15.38 6.03 -2.77
CA THR A 292 16.63 6.36 -3.49
C THR A 292 17.70 6.89 -2.55
N ASN A 293 17.29 7.53 -1.46
CA ASN A 293 18.17 8.11 -0.46
C ASN A 293 17.42 8.27 0.87
N GLN A 294 17.89 7.61 1.92
CA GLN A 294 17.22 7.53 3.23
C GLN A 294 17.05 8.86 3.97
N THR A 295 17.71 9.91 3.48
CA THR A 295 17.59 11.27 4.02
C THR A 295 16.49 12.10 3.33
N LEU A 296 15.89 11.55 2.26
CA LEU A 296 14.74 12.11 1.57
C LEU A 296 13.43 11.61 2.20
N PRO A 297 12.27 12.17 1.83
CA PRO A 297 10.99 11.76 2.40
C PRO A 297 10.69 10.27 2.25
N SER A 298 10.46 9.59 3.38
CA SER A 298 9.68 8.34 3.50
C SER A 298 8.43 8.61 4.33
N THR A 299 7.66 9.64 3.93
CA THR A 299 6.63 10.25 4.78
C THR A 299 5.27 10.19 4.11
N VAL A 300 4.23 9.85 4.87
CA VAL A 300 2.84 10.02 4.44
C VAL A 300 2.35 11.36 4.98
N TYR A 301 1.81 12.18 4.08
CA TYR A 301 1.18 13.45 4.42
C TYR A 301 -0.34 13.31 4.38
N ALA A 302 -1.02 13.96 5.32
CA ALA A 302 -2.47 14.12 5.31
C ALA A 302 -2.87 15.53 4.87
N TYR A 303 -4.04 15.63 4.24
CA TYR A 303 -4.63 16.86 3.74
C TYR A 303 -6.12 16.89 4.06
N ASP A 304 -6.64 18.09 4.26
CA ASP A 304 -8.09 18.31 4.25
C ASP A 304 -8.54 18.51 2.80
N VAL A 305 -9.57 17.78 2.38
CA VAL A 305 -10.15 17.90 1.04
C VAL A 305 -11.26 18.95 1.08
N ASP A 306 -11.06 20.05 0.36
CA ASP A 306 -12.06 21.10 0.25
C ASP A 306 -13.34 20.57 -0.43
N PRO A 307 -14.53 20.73 0.19
CA PRO A 307 -15.75 20.07 -0.29
C PRO A 307 -16.31 20.67 -1.59
N GLU A 308 -15.93 21.89 -1.95
CA GLU A 308 -16.44 22.57 -3.15
C GLU A 308 -15.46 22.42 -4.32
N THR A 309 -14.19 22.72 -4.06
CA THR A 309 -13.16 22.73 -5.09
C THR A 309 -12.49 21.38 -5.24
N PHE A 310 -12.41 20.55 -4.18
CA PHE A 310 -11.60 19.34 -4.03
C PHE A 310 -10.10 19.58 -3.80
N ALA A 311 -9.69 20.81 -3.44
CA ALA A 311 -8.29 21.14 -3.23
C ALA A 311 -7.77 20.47 -1.96
N PHE A 312 -6.51 20.05 -1.96
CA PHE A 312 -5.89 19.48 -0.77
C PHE A 312 -5.22 20.59 0.03
N ASN A 313 -5.84 20.93 1.16
CA ASN A 313 -5.42 21.99 2.05
C ASN A 313 -4.74 21.41 3.30
N ASN A 314 -4.09 22.27 4.09
CA ASN A 314 -3.56 21.95 5.42
C ASN A 314 -2.65 20.70 5.43
N ARG A 315 -1.66 20.68 4.53
CA ARG A 315 -0.62 19.64 4.49
C ARG A 315 -0.01 19.46 5.88
N ARG A 316 -0.06 18.23 6.39
CA ARG A 316 0.53 17.86 7.68
C ARG A 316 1.17 16.49 7.60
N VAL A 317 2.21 16.28 8.39
CA VAL A 317 2.78 14.93 8.56
C VAL A 317 1.71 14.05 9.21
N PHE A 318 1.46 12.89 8.60
CA PHE A 318 0.65 11.84 9.21
C PHE A 318 1.55 10.81 9.89
N THR A 319 2.50 10.24 9.15
CA THR A 319 3.47 9.27 9.68
C THR A 319 4.74 9.21 8.84
N TYR A 320 5.78 8.57 9.39
CA TYR A 320 7.04 8.25 8.73
C TYR A 320 7.22 6.73 8.64
N ILE A 321 7.63 6.23 7.49
CA ILE A 321 7.85 4.82 7.21
C ILE A 321 9.30 4.45 7.55
N ASP A 322 9.48 3.49 8.46
CA ASP A 322 10.81 3.14 8.99
C ASP A 322 11.63 2.18 8.11
N SER A 323 11.00 1.55 7.11
CA SER A 323 11.62 0.63 6.16
C SER A 323 11.05 0.88 4.77
N GLY A 324 11.90 1.20 3.79
CA GLY A 324 11.39 1.56 2.47
C GLY A 324 10.86 2.99 2.40
N GLY A 325 9.98 3.22 1.44
CA GLY A 325 9.11 4.39 1.37
C GLY A 325 7.64 3.97 1.41
N PRO A 326 6.71 4.90 1.63
CA PRO A 326 5.29 4.64 1.47
C PRO A 326 4.96 4.38 0.00
N ASP A 327 4.52 3.18 -0.30
CA ASP A 327 4.01 2.81 -1.62
C ASP A 327 2.46 2.84 -1.59
N GLY A 328 1.74 1.82 -2.06
CA GLY A 328 0.28 1.74 -2.01
C GLY A 328 -0.33 2.01 -0.62
N ILE A 329 -1.44 2.78 -0.59
CA ILE A 329 -2.14 3.17 0.65
C ILE A 329 -3.61 2.73 0.61
N GLN A 330 -4.09 2.15 1.72
CA GLN A 330 -5.51 1.85 1.93
C GLN A 330 -6.01 2.40 3.26
N VAL A 331 -7.33 2.60 3.36
CA VAL A 331 -7.98 3.04 4.60
C VAL A 331 -9.12 2.08 4.94
N ASP A 332 -9.26 1.72 6.22
CA ASP A 332 -10.37 0.90 6.68
C ASP A 332 -11.59 1.75 7.12
N THR A 333 -12.70 1.08 7.41
CA THR A 333 -13.94 1.69 7.90
C THR A 333 -13.84 2.34 9.29
N LYS A 334 -12.73 2.15 10.00
CA LYS A 334 -12.39 2.80 11.27
C LYS A 334 -11.34 3.90 11.11
N GLU A 335 -11.02 4.25 9.86
CA GLU A 335 -10.03 5.25 9.46
C GLU A 335 -8.59 4.90 9.85
N ASN A 336 -8.29 3.63 10.10
CA ASN A 336 -6.89 3.18 10.15
C ASN A 336 -6.30 3.19 8.75
N VAL A 337 -5.05 3.59 8.63
CA VAL A 337 -4.33 3.77 7.37
C VAL A 337 -3.28 2.67 7.23
N TYR A 338 -3.31 1.97 6.11
CA TYR A 338 -2.46 0.84 5.76
C TYR A 338 -1.49 1.33 4.69
N VAL A 339 -0.20 1.15 4.91
CA VAL A 339 0.84 1.66 4.00
C VAL A 339 1.79 0.53 3.65
N ALA A 340 1.90 0.25 2.36
CA ALA A 340 2.88 -0.69 1.82
C ALA A 340 4.29 -0.10 2.01
N SER A 341 5.24 -0.95 2.38
CA SER A 341 6.57 -0.54 2.83
C SER A 341 7.60 -1.65 2.61
N GLY A 342 8.88 -1.34 2.85
CA GLY A 342 9.99 -2.24 2.52
C GLY A 342 10.04 -3.56 3.29
N ASP A 343 9.31 -3.69 4.40
CA ASP A 343 9.27 -4.94 5.19
C ASP A 343 7.88 -5.55 5.35
N GLY A 344 6.87 -4.98 4.68
CA GLY A 344 5.49 -5.41 4.81
C GLY A 344 4.48 -4.27 4.72
N VAL A 345 3.39 -4.41 5.47
CA VAL A 345 2.36 -3.37 5.59
C VAL A 345 2.39 -2.77 6.97
N GLN A 346 2.64 -1.46 7.07
CA GLN A 346 2.52 -0.71 8.32
C GLN A 346 1.10 -0.17 8.49
N ILE A 347 0.54 -0.32 9.68
CA ILE A 347 -0.85 0.02 9.95
C ILE A 347 -0.89 1.06 11.05
N PHE A 348 -1.49 2.21 10.76
CA PHE A 348 -1.55 3.37 11.63
C PHE A 348 -2.98 3.66 12.03
N ARG A 349 -3.16 4.09 13.27
CA ARG A 349 -4.42 4.67 13.74
C ARG A 349 -4.63 6.01 13.03
N LYS A 350 -5.87 6.48 12.95
CA LYS A 350 -6.25 7.74 12.28
C LYS A 350 -5.54 9.01 12.75
N ASP A 351 -4.80 8.96 13.85
CA ASP A 351 -3.97 10.05 14.38
C ASP A 351 -2.47 9.86 14.12
N GLY A 352 -2.06 8.88 13.31
CA GLY A 352 -0.68 8.63 12.89
C GLY A 352 0.09 7.66 13.79
N VAL A 353 -0.50 7.18 14.89
CA VAL A 353 0.17 6.20 15.78
C VAL A 353 0.30 4.84 15.10
N LEU A 354 1.52 4.31 15.02
CA LEU A 354 1.78 2.96 14.52
C LEU A 354 1.12 1.92 15.43
N LEU A 355 0.17 1.17 14.87
CA LEU A 355 -0.52 0.07 15.56
C LEU A 355 0.28 -1.22 15.46
N GLY A 356 0.78 -1.53 14.27
CA GLY A 356 1.29 -2.86 13.95
C GLY A 356 1.85 -2.96 12.54
N LYS A 357 2.42 -4.13 12.24
CA LYS A 357 2.77 -4.52 10.87
C LYS A 357 2.23 -5.90 10.53
N VAL A 358 1.80 -6.05 9.27
CA VAL A 358 1.87 -7.37 8.61
C VAL A 358 3.29 -7.48 8.09
N PHE A 359 4.16 -8.15 8.84
CA PHE A 359 5.57 -8.23 8.53
C PHE A 359 5.82 -9.39 7.56
N ILE A 360 6.23 -9.04 6.34
CA ILE A 360 6.57 -10.00 5.27
C ILE A 360 8.07 -10.25 5.22
N GLY A 361 8.88 -9.30 5.70
CA GLY A 361 10.34 -9.40 5.66
C GLY A 361 10.94 -9.16 4.27
N SER A 362 10.14 -8.68 3.33
CA SER A 362 10.54 -8.22 2.00
C SER A 362 9.64 -7.06 1.57
N ASP A 363 10.05 -6.36 0.51
CA ASP A 363 9.28 -5.26 -0.06
C ASP A 363 7.85 -5.67 -0.40
N VAL A 364 6.92 -4.81 0.01
CA VAL A 364 5.51 -4.84 -0.40
C VAL A 364 5.26 -3.54 -1.14
N ALA A 365 4.82 -3.64 -2.39
CA ALA A 365 4.50 -2.47 -3.21
C ALA A 365 3.04 -2.03 -3.03
N ASN A 366 2.10 -2.97 -2.90
CA ASN A 366 0.69 -2.58 -2.76
C ASN A 366 -0.15 -3.60 -1.97
N MET A 367 -1.36 -3.18 -1.60
CA MET A 367 -2.36 -4.02 -0.95
C MET A 367 -3.79 -3.62 -1.32
N ALA A 368 -4.73 -4.57 -1.21
CA ALA A 368 -6.16 -4.27 -1.29
C ALA A 368 -6.98 -5.13 -0.33
N PHE A 369 -8.10 -4.58 0.14
CA PHE A 369 -9.10 -5.37 0.85
C PHE A 369 -9.91 -6.22 -0.13
N ALA A 370 -10.05 -7.52 0.18
CA ALA A 370 -10.73 -8.52 -0.65
C ALA A 370 -11.98 -9.08 0.04
N GLY A 371 -12.92 -8.19 0.35
CA GLY A 371 -14.07 -8.48 1.21
C GLY A 371 -13.74 -8.39 2.70
N ASP A 372 -14.71 -8.81 3.53
CA ASP A 372 -14.61 -8.64 4.97
C ASP A 372 -13.47 -9.46 5.58
N GLY A 373 -12.52 -8.77 6.19
CA GLY A 373 -11.42 -9.37 6.94
C GLY A 373 -10.34 -10.04 6.09
N ASN A 374 -10.27 -9.73 4.79
CA ASN A 374 -9.20 -10.19 3.91
C ASN A 374 -8.38 -8.99 3.42
N LEU A 375 -7.11 -8.93 3.75
CA LEU A 375 -6.16 -7.99 3.16
C LEU A 375 -5.19 -8.76 2.28
N ILE A 376 -5.18 -8.45 0.98
CA ILE A 376 -4.28 -9.05 0.00
C ILE A 376 -3.07 -8.15 -0.13
N VAL A 377 -1.88 -8.75 -0.01
CA VAL A 377 -0.59 -8.06 0.04
C VAL A 377 0.26 -8.55 -1.13
N LEU A 378 0.70 -7.62 -1.98
CA LEU A 378 1.53 -7.92 -3.15
C LEU A 378 3.01 -7.72 -2.79
N ALA A 379 3.75 -8.83 -2.76
CA ALA A 379 5.13 -8.88 -2.30
C ALA A 379 6.04 -9.50 -3.36
N ASN A 380 6.04 -8.85 -4.53
CA ASN A 380 6.89 -9.16 -5.67
C ASN A 380 6.67 -10.57 -6.27
N THR A 381 7.31 -11.62 -5.74
CA THR A 381 7.17 -13.00 -6.25
C THR A 381 5.97 -13.75 -5.66
N SER A 382 5.32 -13.15 -4.65
CA SER A 382 4.29 -13.81 -3.86
C SER A 382 3.12 -12.88 -3.56
N ILE A 383 1.93 -13.47 -3.42
CA ILE A 383 0.74 -12.82 -2.88
C ILE A 383 0.45 -13.44 -1.52
N PHE A 384 0.25 -12.58 -0.52
CA PHE A 384 -0.14 -12.99 0.82
C PHE A 384 -1.58 -12.56 1.11
N LEU A 385 -2.29 -13.39 1.88
CA LEU A 385 -3.51 -13.02 2.56
C LEU A 385 -3.20 -12.80 4.04
N ALA A 386 -3.45 -11.59 4.53
CA ALA A 386 -3.62 -11.32 5.95
C ALA A 386 -5.10 -11.37 6.28
N LYS A 387 -5.51 -12.39 7.04
CA LYS A 387 -6.86 -12.50 7.60
C LYS A 387 -6.92 -11.65 8.87
N ILE A 388 -7.79 -10.66 8.90
CA ILE A 388 -7.94 -9.69 10.00
C ILE A 388 -9.42 -9.41 10.28
N ALA A 389 -9.75 -8.63 11.32
CA ALA A 389 -11.12 -8.22 11.64
C ALA A 389 -11.54 -6.90 10.96
N ALA A 390 -10.57 -6.07 10.59
CA ALA A 390 -10.83 -4.81 9.91
C ALA A 390 -11.49 -5.02 8.53
N LYS A 391 -12.29 -4.02 8.15
CA LYS A 391 -13.03 -3.99 6.89
C LYS A 391 -12.59 -2.77 6.08
N GLY A 392 -12.20 -2.99 4.84
CA GLY A 392 -11.80 -1.92 3.93
C GLY A 392 -12.93 -0.95 3.63
N SER A 393 -12.59 0.30 3.36
CA SER A 393 -13.54 1.25 2.76
C SER A 393 -13.73 0.89 1.29
N LEU A 394 -14.81 0.20 0.95
CA LEU A 394 -15.14 -0.08 -0.46
C LEU A 394 -15.58 1.20 -1.15
N VAL A 395 -15.11 1.40 -2.39
CA VAL A 395 -15.70 2.40 -3.29
C VAL A 395 -17.06 1.85 -3.72
N THR A 396 -18.12 2.31 -3.10
CA THR A 396 -19.48 2.06 -3.57
C THR A 396 -19.81 3.11 -4.63
N SER A 397 -19.53 2.82 -5.90
CA SER A 397 -19.99 3.63 -7.03
C SER A 397 -21.11 2.93 -7.78
#